data_AF-A0A7W0HMB6-F1
#
_entry.id   AF-A0A7W0HMB6-F1
#
_cell.length_a   1.000
_cell.length_b   1.000
_cell.length_c   1.000
_cell.angle_alpha   90.00
_cell.angle_beta   90.00
_cell.angle_gamma   90.00
#
_symmetry.space_group_name_H-M   'P 1'
#
loop_
_entity.id
_entity.type
_entity.pdbx_description
1 polymer ?
#
loop_
_entity_poly.entity_id
_entity_poly.type
_entity_poly.pdbx_seq_one_letter_code
_entity_poly.pdbx_strand_id
1 'polypeptide(L)' 'MQEKFGDKLETRIHTLDSEEAKQYTFKSPTHVLFENEWVPLKVALDKTKMEAFLNERL' A
#
# COMPACT_ATOMS: atom_id res chain seq x y z
N MET A 1 -2.14 -8.92 -3.42
CA MET A 1 -2.83 -8.87 -2.11
C MET A 1 -4.35 -8.87 -2.27
N GLN A 2 -4.90 -8.18 -3.28
CA GLN A 2 -6.34 -8.23 -3.58
C GLN A 2 -6.92 -9.65 -3.69
N GLU A 3 -6.23 -10.59 -4.33
CA GLU A 3 -6.72 -11.99 -4.45
C GLU A 3 -6.87 -12.71 -3.10
N LYS A 4 -6.07 -12.34 -2.10
CA LYS A 4 -6.04 -13.02 -0.79
C LYS A 4 -6.87 -12.30 0.28
N PHE A 5 -6.93 -10.97 0.21
CA PHE A 5 -7.60 -10.14 1.20
C PHE A 5 -8.79 -9.37 0.62
N GLY A 6 -9.24 -9.67 -0.60
CA GLY A 6 -10.20 -8.84 -1.34
C GLY A 6 -11.53 -8.60 -0.62
N ASP A 7 -11.94 -9.50 0.27
CA ASP A 7 -13.14 -9.33 1.11
C ASP A 7 -12.95 -8.35 2.28
N LYS A 8 -11.70 -8.07 2.66
CA LYS A 8 -11.30 -7.23 3.80
C LYS A 8 -10.49 -6.00 3.41
N LEU A 9 -9.95 -5.97 2.20
CA LEU A 9 -8.98 -4.99 1.72
C LEU A 9 -9.38 -4.52 0.32
N GLU A 10 -9.59 -3.22 0.21
CA GLU A 10 -9.72 -2.55 -1.09
C GLU A 10 -8.35 -1.99 -1.52
N THR A 11 -7.77 -2.56 -2.57
CA THR A 11 -6.52 -2.04 -3.13
C THR A 11 -6.82 -1.03 -4.23
N ARG A 12 -6.28 0.19 -4.08
CA ARG A 12 -6.31 1.24 -5.13
C ARG A 12 -4.91 1.55 -5.61
N ILE A 13 -4.75 1.76 -6.92
CA ILE A 13 -3.47 2.11 -7.55
C ILE A 13 -3.65 3.45 -8.24
N HIS A 14 -2.83 4.41 -7.84
CA HIS A 14 -2.84 5.78 -8.35
C HIS A 14 -1.47 6.13 -8.93
N THR A 15 -1.45 7.01 -9.94
CA THR A 15 -0.23 7.60 -10.47
C THR A 15 0.20 8.81 -9.62
N LEU A 16 1.46 9.22 -9.70
CA LEU A 16 2.00 10.33 -8.89
C LEU A 16 1.35 11.69 -9.17
N ASP A 17 0.74 11.85 -10.35
CA ASP A 17 0.05 13.05 -10.82
C ASP A 17 -1.46 13.04 -10.51
N SER A 18 -1.98 11.96 -9.93
CA SER A 18 -3.38 11.86 -9.49
C SER A 18 -3.70 12.83 -8.35
N GLU A 19 -4.97 13.24 -8.24
CA GLU A 19 -5.41 14.10 -7.13
C GLU A 19 -5.16 13.45 -5.76
N GLU A 20 -5.31 12.13 -5.65
CA GLU A 20 -5.09 11.37 -4.44
C GLU A 20 -3.62 11.40 -3.99
N ALA A 21 -2.67 11.49 -4.94
CA ALA A 21 -1.25 11.57 -4.67
C ALA A 21 -0.78 12.97 -4.29
N LYS A 22 -1.47 14.04 -4.71
CA LYS A 22 -1.04 15.45 -4.50
C LYS A 22 -0.87 15.83 -3.03
N GLN A 23 -1.61 15.20 -2.13
CA GLN A 23 -1.51 15.44 -0.69
C GLN A 23 -0.21 14.88 -0.07
N TYR A 24 0.55 14.06 -0.81
CA TYR A 24 1.76 13.41 -0.34
C TYR A 24 3.01 13.94 -1.06
N THR A 25 4.08 14.20 -0.30
CA THR A 25 5.37 14.64 -0.86
C THR A 25 6.26 13.45 -1.25
N PHE A 26 5.82 12.74 -2.27
CA PHE A 26 6.45 11.55 -2.83
C PHE A 26 7.83 11.85 -3.46
N LYS A 27 8.89 11.18 -2.97
CA LYS A 27 10.28 11.35 -3.45
C LYS A 27 10.78 10.21 -4.36
N SER A 28 10.03 9.11 -4.42
CA SER A 28 10.31 7.93 -5.26
C SER A 28 9.13 7.60 -6.18
N PRO A 29 9.31 6.75 -7.20
CA PRO A 29 8.20 6.37 -8.08
C PRO A 29 7.18 5.44 -7.41
N THR A 30 7.58 4.68 -6.39
CA THR A 30 6.73 3.68 -5.74
C THR A 30 6.51 4.02 -4.29
N HIS A 31 5.26 4.08 -3.89
CA HIS A 31 4.83 4.31 -2.52
C HIS A 31 3.62 3.43 -2.24
N VAL A 32 3.59 2.85 -1.05
CA VAL A 32 2.49 1.98 -0.61
C VAL A 32 2.02 2.49 0.73
N LEU A 33 0.71 2.69 0.81
CA LEU A 33 0.05 3.14 2.03
C LEU A 33 -1.01 2.12 2.44
N PHE A 34 -1.22 1.99 3.75
CA PHE A 34 -2.28 1.22 4.36
C PHE A 34 -3.04 2.16 5.30
N GLU A 35 -4.35 2.34 5.08
CA GLU A 35 -5.18 3.32 5.82
C GLU A 35 -4.59 4.75 5.83
N ASN A 36 -4.01 5.19 4.70
CA ASN A 36 -3.30 6.47 4.55
C ASN A 36 -1.99 6.59 5.35
N GLU A 37 -1.53 5.51 5.99
CA GLU A 37 -0.23 5.43 6.65
C GLU A 37 0.83 4.76 5.78
N TRP A 38 2.06 5.20 5.94
CA TRP A 38 3.20 4.73 5.15
C TRP A 38 3.60 3.29 5.48
N VAL A 39 3.65 2.44 4.45
CA VAL A 39 4.23 1.10 4.57
C VAL A 39 5.68 1.13 4.07
N PRO A 40 6.66 0.67 4.85
CA PRO A 40 8.04 0.58 4.40
C PRO A 40 8.17 -0.27 3.12
N LEU A 41 8.88 0.22 2.11
CA LEU A 41 9.02 -0.50 0.83
C LEU A 41 9.61 -1.90 0.99
N LYS A 42 10.50 -2.12 1.97
CA LYS A 42 11.05 -3.45 2.31
C LYS A 42 9.99 -4.47 2.74
N VAL A 43 8.85 -3.99 3.24
CA VAL A 43 7.67 -4.79 3.60
C VAL A 43 6.76 -4.89 2.38
N ALA A 44 6.41 -3.76 1.77
CA ALA A 44 5.44 -3.71 0.67
C ALA A 44 5.86 -4.48 -0.59
N LEU A 45 7.16 -4.53 -0.90
CA LEU A 45 7.70 -5.24 -2.07
C LEU A 45 7.95 -6.72 -1.82
N ASP A 46 7.88 -7.17 -0.56
CA ASP A 46 8.07 -8.57 -0.17
C ASP A 46 6.71 -9.19 0.13
N LYS A 47 6.32 -10.19 -0.68
CA LYS A 47 5.00 -10.81 -0.58
C LYS A 47 4.72 -11.38 0.81
N THR A 48 5.71 -12.07 1.41
CA THR A 48 5.55 -12.72 2.71
C THR A 48 5.48 -11.69 3.84
N LYS A 49 6.32 -10.66 3.80
CA LYS A 49 6.29 -9.58 4.81
C LYS A 49 5.03 -8.75 4.72
N MET A 50 4.58 -8.40 3.52
CA MET A 50 3.34 -7.64 3.33
C MET A 50 2.13 -8.46 3.78
N GLU A 51 2.11 -9.76 3.52
CA GLU A 51 1.06 -10.64 4.00
C GLU A 51 1.03 -10.72 5.54
N ALA A 52 2.18 -10.89 6.19
CA ALA A 52 2.27 -10.88 7.65
C ALA A 52 1.79 -9.54 8.24
N PHE A 53 2.25 -8.41 7.66
CA PHE A 53 1.85 -7.07 8.05
C PHE A 53 0.33 -6.85 7.97
N LEU A 54 -0.32 -7.35 6.92
CA LEU A 54 -1.77 -7.23 6.74
C LEU A 54 -2.54 -8.16 7.69
N ASN A 55 -2.06 -9.39 7.94
CA ASN A 55 -2.72 -10.32 8.87
C ASN A 55 -2.75 -9.80 10.32
N GLU A 56 -1.77 -8.98 10.72
CA GLU A 56 -1.77 -8.36 12.05
C GLU A 56 -2.74 -7.18 12.17
N ARG A 57 -3.29 -6.67 11.05
CA ARG A 57 -4.05 -5.40 10.98
C ARG A 57 -5.45 -5.53 10.38
N LEU A 58 -5.81 -6.66 9.77
CA LEU A 58 -7.11 -6.96 9.14
C LEU A 58 -7.86 -8.10 9.87
#